data_AF-A0A524PHA2-F1
#
_entry.id   AF-A0A524PHA2-F1
#
_cell.length_a   1.000
_cell.length_b   1.000
_cell.length_c   1.000
_cell.angle_alpha   90.00
_cell.angle_beta   90.00
_cell.angle_gamma   90.00
#
_symmetry.space_group_name_H-M   'P 1'
#
loop_
_entity.id
_entity.type
_entity.pdbx_description
1 polymer ?
#
loop_
_entity_poly.entity_id
_entity_poly.type
_entity_poly.pdbx_seq_one_letter_code
_entity_poly.pdbx_strand_id
1 'polypeptide(L)' 'MSETTPDKTTVIFDSIPVKLDTEDVLRVMKARKITATLTRIADELVAESIKVAKPRATYKVCYIEQRDGNSVT' A
#
# COMPACT_ATOMS: atom_id res chain seq x y z
N MET A 1 -11.04 11.34 -37.55
CA MET A 1 -9.79 11.77 -36.90
C MET A 1 -10.00 11.67 -35.41
N SER A 2 -9.04 11.03 -34.75
CA SER A 2 -9.08 10.55 -33.37
C SER A 2 -8.88 11.70 -32.38
N GLU A 3 -9.55 11.64 -31.23
CA GLU A 3 -8.96 12.09 -29.97
C GLU A 3 -9.45 11.15 -28.86
N THR A 4 -8.75 10.03 -28.71
CA THR A 4 -8.84 9.20 -27.52
C THR A 4 -8.09 9.96 -26.43
N THR A 5 -8.83 10.71 -25.61
CA THR A 5 -8.27 11.42 -24.46
C THR A 5 -7.56 10.40 -23.58
N PRO A 6 -6.24 10.50 -23.39
CA PRO A 6 -5.54 9.54 -22.55
C PRO A 6 -6.06 9.70 -21.11
N ASP A 7 -6.40 8.60 -20.44
CA ASP A 7 -6.71 8.52 -18.99
C ASP A 7 -5.47 8.95 -18.18
N LYS A 8 -5.14 10.23 -18.28
CA LYS A 8 -3.98 10.89 -17.69
C LYS A 8 -4.40 11.35 -16.31
N THR A 9 -4.07 10.56 -15.30
CA THR A 9 -3.14 10.95 -14.22
C THR A 9 -3.16 9.83 -13.17
N THR A 10 -2.94 8.58 -13.59
CA THR A 10 -2.68 7.49 -12.65
C THR A 10 -1.16 7.36 -12.49
N VAL A 11 -0.65 7.71 -11.32
CA VAL A 11 0.76 7.58 -10.96
C VAL A 11 0.94 6.29 -10.18
N ILE A 12 1.84 5.44 -10.65
CA ILE A 12 2.21 4.20 -9.96
C ILE A 12 3.58 4.40 -9.33
N PHE A 13 3.65 4.17 -8.02
CA PHE A 13 4.88 4.15 -7.26
C PHE A 13 5.26 2.70 -7.03
N ASP A 14 6.30 2.25 -7.73
CA ASP A 14 6.89 0.93 -7.52
C ASP A 14 8.00 1.04 -6.46
N SER A 15 8.06 0.08 -5.54
CA SER A 15 9.10 -0.03 -4.51
C SER A 15 9.10 1.08 -3.45
N ILE A 16 7.94 1.33 -2.86
CA ILE A 16 7.79 2.27 -1.75
C ILE A 16 8.50 1.72 -0.50
N PRO A 17 9.24 2.54 0.26
CA PRO A 17 9.80 2.09 1.53
C PRO A 17 8.68 1.68 2.49
N VAL A 18 8.64 0.40 2.86
CA VAL A 18 7.74 -0.12 3.88
C VAL A 18 8.55 -0.53 5.09
N LYS A 19 8.15 -0.03 6.25
CA LYS A 19 8.66 -0.49 7.53
C LYS A 19 7.74 -1.60 8.03
N LEU A 20 8.28 -2.81 8.14
CA LEU A 20 7.62 -3.91 8.83
C LEU A 20 8.24 -4.02 10.23
N ASP A 21 7.40 -4.05 11.25
CA ASP A 21 7.80 -4.20 12.64
C ASP A 21 7.42 -5.58 13.15
N THR A 22 8.35 -6.22 13.86
CA THR A 22 8.15 -7.52 14.50
C THR A 22 6.98 -7.46 15.49
N GLU A 23 6.81 -6.35 16.20
CA GLU A 23 5.70 -6.20 17.15
C GLU A 23 4.34 -6.24 16.43
N ASP A 24 4.24 -5.56 15.28
CA ASP A 24 3.02 -5.54 14.47
C ASP A 24 2.72 -6.93 13.91
N VAL A 25 3.74 -7.68 13.48
CA VAL A 25 3.58 -9.06 13.03
C VAL A 25 3.05 -9.94 14.16
N LEU A 26 3.64 -9.88 15.35
CA LEU A 26 3.21 -10.67 16.51
C LEU A 26 1.77 -10.32 16.94
N ARG A 27 1.41 -9.04 16.85
CA ARG A 27 0.05 -8.54 17.11
C ARG A 27 -0.96 -9.08 16.09
N VAL A 28 -0.64 -9.02 14.80
CA VAL A 28 -1.50 -9.55 13.73
C VAL A 28 -1.66 -11.07 13.83
N MET A 29 -0.60 -11.78 14.21
CA MET A 29 -0.64 -13.22 14.49
C MET A 29 -1.48 -13.57 15.73
N LYS A 30 -1.96 -12.57 16.49
CA LYS A 30 -2.71 -12.74 17.75
C LYS A 30 -1.99 -13.65 18.73
N ALA A 31 -0.66 -13.56 18.77
CA ALA A 31 0.18 -14.38 19.64
C ALA A 31 -0.10 -14.02 21.11
N ARG A 32 -0.73 -14.94 21.85
CA ARG A 32 -1.08 -14.70 23.27
C ARG A 32 0.12 -14.79 24.21
N LYS A 33 1.14 -15.58 23.85
CA LYS A 33 2.36 -15.77 24.63
C LYS A 33 3.56 -15.48 23.74
N ILE A 34 4.16 -14.31 23.93
CA ILE A 34 5.37 -13.91 23.22
C ILE A 34 6.55 -14.54 23.95
N THR A 35 7.27 -15.42 23.26
CA THR A 35 8.51 -16.03 23.74
C THR A 35 9.68 -15.49 22.94
N ALA A 36 10.89 -15.52 23.50
CA ALA A 36 12.09 -15.06 22.81
C ALA A 36 12.30 -15.79 21.46
N THR A 37 11.98 -17.09 21.41
CA THR A 37 12.06 -17.88 20.16
C THR A 37 11.07 -17.38 19.12
N LEU A 38 9.84 -17.06 19.52
CA LEU A 38 8.82 -16.55 18.59
C LEU A 38 9.20 -15.16 18.07
N THR A 39 9.72 -14.29 18.93
CA THR A 39 10.24 -12.97 18.53
C THR A 39 11.35 -13.13 17.49
N ARG A 40 12.33 -14.01 17.73
CA ARG A 40 13.41 -14.28 16.78
C ARG A 40 12.88 -14.77 15.41
N ILE A 41 11.90 -15.67 15.41
CA ILE A 41 11.28 -16.16 14.18
C ILE A 41 10.56 -15.02 13.44
N ALA A 42 9.86 -14.14 14.17
CA ALA A 42 9.18 -13.00 13.59
C ALA A 42 10.18 -11.98 13.00
N ASP A 43 11.32 -11.74 13.66
CA ASP A 43 12.41 -10.90 13.13
C ASP A 43 12.96 -11.47 11.82
N GLU A 44 13.24 -12.77 11.77
CA GLU A 44 13.71 -13.46 10.57
C GLU A 44 12.67 -13.38 9.43
N LEU A 45 11.40 -13.58 9.77
CA LEU A 45 10.30 -13.47 8.81
C LEU A 45 10.19 -12.06 8.23
N VAL A 46 10.33 -11.02 9.06
CA VAL A 46 10.32 -9.62 8.61
C VAL A 46 11.50 -9.37 7.65
N ALA A 47 12.70 -9.82 8.02
CA ALA A 47 13.90 -9.63 7.21
C ALA A 47 13.79 -10.30 5.82
N GLU A 48 13.22 -11.51 5.73
CA GLU A 48 13.01 -12.17 4.45
C GLU A 48 11.83 -11.58 3.67
N SER A 49 10.75 -11.23 4.34
CA SER A 49 9.56 -10.65 3.71
C SER A 49 9.89 -9.33 3.01
N ILE A 50 10.72 -8.47 3.60
CA ILE A 50 11.13 -7.19 3.00
C ILE A 50 11.85 -7.39 1.65
N LYS A 51 12.64 -8.46 1.50
CA LYS A 51 13.38 -8.73 0.25
C LYS A 51 12.46 -9.12 -0.90
N VAL A 52 11.34 -9.76 -0.58
CA VAL A 52 10.38 -10.28 -1.56
C VAL A 52 9.23 -9.30 -1.80
N ALA A 53 8.81 -8.57 -0.76
CA ALA A 53 7.75 -7.60 -0.84
C ALA A 53 8.18 -6.46 -1.77
N LYS A 54 7.45 -6.31 -2.88
CA LYS A 54 7.56 -5.17 -3.81
C LYS A 54 6.30 -4.32 -3.62
N PRO A 55 6.22 -3.54 -2.54
CA PRO A 55 5.05 -2.71 -2.27
C PRO A 55 4.86 -1.69 -3.40
N ARG A 56 3.62 -1.56 -3.84
CA ARG A 56 3.19 -0.64 -4.90
C ARG A 56 2.07 0.24 -4.37
N ALA A 57 2.07 1.52 -4.70
CA ALA A 57 0.91 2.38 -4.51
C ALA A 57 0.49 3.01 -5.82
N THR A 58 -0.81 3.20 -5.95
CA THR A 58 -1.43 3.82 -7.12
C THR A 58 -2.17 5.07 -6.65
N TYR A 59 -1.89 6.19 -7.30
CA TYR A 59 -2.54 7.46 -7.05
C TYR A 59 -3.26 7.93 -8.32
N LYS A 60 -4.52 8.36 -8.21
CA LYS A 60 -5.29 8.93 -9.34
C LYS A 60 -5.82 10.31 -8.94
N VAL A 61 -5.52 11.32 -9.75
CA VAL A 61 -6.12 12.66 -9.60
C VAL A 61 -7.43 12.69 -10.37
N CYS A 62 -8.52 13.06 -9.70
CA CYS A 62 -9.80 13.33 -10.34
C CYS A 62 -10.22 14.77 -10.02
N TYR A 63 -10.43 15.58 -11.06
CA TYR A 63 -11.01 16.92 -10.89
C TYR A 63 -12.54 16.79 -10.95
N ILE A 64 -13.21 17.43 -10.00
CA ILE A 64 -14.65 17.67 -10.10
C ILE A 64 -14.78 18.97 -10.90
N GLU A 65 -15.36 18.92 -12.09
CA GLU A 65 -15.64 20.13 -12.86
C GLU A 65 -16.50 21.09 -12.05
N GLN A 66 -16.21 22.39 -12.16
CA GLN A 66 -16.97 23.43 -11.46
C GLN A 66 -18.46 23.30 -11.81
N ARG A 67 -19.26 23.18 -10.75
CA ARG A 67 -20.70 22.99 -10.81
C ARG A 67 -21.38 24.31 -11.19
N ASP A 68 -21.68 24.48 -12.48
CA ASP A 68 -22.65 25.48 -12.91
C ASP A 68 -24.06 25.02 -12.56
N GLY A 69 -24.42 25.16 -11.28
CA GLY A 69 -25.79 25.38 -10.77
C GLY A 69 -26.91 24.36 -11.04
N ASN A 70 -26.88 23.51 -12.07
CA ASN A 70 -28.03 22.72 -12.51
C ASN A 70 -27.62 21.30 -12.93
N SER A 71 -27.76 20.38 -11.96
CA SER A 71 -27.78 18.92 -12.14
C SER A 71 -26.45 18.20 -12.40
N VAL A 72 -26.32 17.03 -11.77
CA VAL A 72 -25.29 16.01 -12.03
C VAL A 72 -26.07 14.73 -12.33
N THR A 73 -25.93 14.17 -13.54
CA THR A 73 -26.41 12.83 -13.90
C THR A 73 -25.23 11.97 -14.28
#